data_AF-A0A931FBZ7-F1
#
_entry.id   AF-A0A931FBZ7-F1
#
_cell.length_a   1.000
_cell.length_b   1.000
_cell.length_c   1.000
_cell.angle_alpha   90.00
_cell.angle_beta   90.00
_cell.angle_gamma   90.00
#
_symmetry.space_group_name_H-M   'P 1'
#
loop_
_entity.id
_entity.type
_entity.pdbx_description
1 polymer ?
#
loop_
_entity_poly.entity_id
_entity_poly.type
_entity_poly.pdbx_seq_one_letter_code
_entity_poly.pdbx_strand_id
1 'polypeptide(L)' 'MAVRKDATLRPRIMLIWVADSYRRHGVGATLVQALADDFGCRIADVSWSNPISGGGRRRLARRVSPEGVWVS' A
#
# COMPACT_ATOMS: atom_id res chain seq x y z
N MET A 1 3.71 -7.25 -13.76
CA MET A 1 2.85 -7.28 -12.56
C MET A 1 1.57 -6.52 -12.87
N ALA A 2 0.41 -7.10 -12.53
CA ALA A 2 -0.89 -6.53 -12.88
C ALA A 2 -1.30 -5.40 -11.91
N VAL A 3 -1.80 -4.29 -12.45
CA VAL A 3 -2.56 -3.28 -11.69
C VAL A 3 -4.03 -3.67 -11.82
N ARG A 4 -4.75 -3.77 -10.71
CA ARG A 4 -6.14 -4.20 -10.70
C ARG A 4 -7.03 -3.06 -10.22
N LYS A 5 -8.14 -2.80 -10.91
CA LYS A 5 -9.14 -1.82 -10.49
C LYS A 5 -9.91 -2.38 -9.29
N ASP A 6 -10.02 -1.60 -8.23
CA ASP A 6 -10.74 -2.01 -7.03
C ASP A 6 -12.20 -1.51 -7.08
N ALA A 7 -13.14 -2.46 -6.99
CA ALA A 7 -14.59 -2.21 -6.89
C ALA A 7 -15.18 -2.75 -5.58
N THR A 8 -14.31 -3.15 -4.63
CA THR A 8 -14.67 -3.73 -3.34
C THR A 8 -14.42 -2.75 -2.18
N LEU A 9 -15.03 -2.99 -1.01
CA LEU A 9 -14.87 -2.17 0.21
C LEU A 9 -13.50 -2.37 0.90
N ARG A 10 -12.42 -2.58 0.14
CA ARG A 10 -11.07 -2.75 0.72
C ARG A 10 -10.63 -1.46 1.40
N PRO A 11 -9.86 -1.55 2.50
CA PRO A 11 -9.23 -0.36 3.07
C PRO A 11 -8.33 0.29 2.03
N ARG A 12 -8.49 1.61 1.87
CA ARG A 12 -7.80 2.39 0.85
C ARG A 12 -6.84 3.39 1.48
N ILE A 13 -5.58 3.32 1.08
CA ILE A 13 -4.58 4.34 1.38
C ILE A 13 -4.78 5.53 0.44
N MET A 14 -5.27 6.64 1.00
CA MET A 14 -5.33 7.93 0.30
C MET A 14 -3.99 8.67 0.34
N LEU A 15 -3.31 8.62 1.49
CA LEU A 15 -2.00 9.20 1.68
C LEU A 15 -1.22 8.35 2.68
N ILE A 16 0.04 8.07 2.34
CA ILE A 16 1.02 7.57 3.27
C ILE A 16 2.33 8.29 3.02
N TRP A 17 2.95 8.75 4.10
CA TRP A 17 4.21 9.48 4.03
C TRP A 17 5.14 8.98 5.12
N VAL A 18 6.42 8.85 4.74
CA VAL A 18 7.51 8.54 5.65
C VAL A 18 8.59 9.58 5.40
N ALA A 19 9.02 10.25 6.47
CA ALA A 19 10.13 11.18 6.46
C ALA A 19 11.37 10.54 5.85
N ASP A 20 12.12 11.31 5.07
CA ASP A 20 13.19 10.76 4.23
C ASP A 20 14.26 10.02 5.06
N SER A 21 14.60 10.57 6.23
CA SER A 21 15.51 9.98 7.21
C SER A 21 15.09 8.59 7.73
N TYR A 22 13.80 8.23 7.62
CA TYR A 22 13.26 6.94 8.06
C TYR A 22 12.83 6.04 6.91
N ARG A 23 13.04 6.45 5.66
CA ARG A 23 12.75 5.59 4.50
C ARG A 23 13.70 4.39 4.50
N ARG A 24 13.22 3.27 3.95
CA ARG A 24 13.92 1.97 3.89
C ARG A 24 14.10 1.26 5.25
N HIS A 25 13.71 1.86 6.38
CA HIS A 25 13.67 1.22 7.70
C HIS A 25 12.39 0.42 7.97
N GLY A 26 11.62 0.07 6.94
CA GLY A 26 10.38 -0.71 7.11
C GLY A 26 9.16 0.06 7.61
N VAL A 27 9.30 1.30 8.10
CA VAL A 27 8.21 2.12 8.66
C VAL A 27 6.96 2.16 7.78
N GLY A 28 7.13 2.40 6.48
CA GLY A 28 6.01 2.43 5.54
C GLY A 28 5.25 1.10 5.47
N ALA A 29 5.95 -0.04 5.52
CA ALA A 29 5.30 -1.35 5.51
C ALA A 29 4.57 -1.62 6.84
N THR A 30 5.16 -1.20 7.96
CA THR A 30 4.52 -1.30 9.28
C THR A 30 3.22 -0.51 9.35
N LEU A 31 3.19 0.70 8.80
CA LEU A 31 1.96 1.51 8.74
C LEU A 31 0.86 0.83 7.92
N VAL A 32 1.21 0.22 6.77
CA VAL A 32 0.24 -0.50 5.93
C VAL A 32 -0.21 -1.79 6.60
N GLN A 33 0.67 -2.49 7.31
CA GLN A 33 0.32 -3.68 8.08
C GLN A 33 -0.67 -3.34 9.19
N ALA A 34 -0.41 -2.29 9.97
CA ALA A 34 -1.30 -1.85 11.04
C ALA A 34 -2.71 -1.51 10.52
N LEU A 35 -2.79 -0.84 9.36
CA LEU A 35 -4.07 -0.58 8.69
C LEU A 35 -4.79 -1.89 8.29
N ALA A 36 -4.06 -2.85 7.74
CA ALA A 36 -4.65 -4.12 7.33
C ALA A 36 -5.16 -4.93 8.53
N ASP A 37 -4.39 -4.95 9.63
CA ASP A 37 -4.74 -5.63 10.86
C ASP A 37 -6.00 -5.02 11.50
N ASP A 38 -6.10 -3.68 11.53
CA ASP A 38 -7.28 -2.95 12.03
C ASP A 38 -8.56 -3.28 11.23
N PHE A 39 -8.42 -3.44 9.91
CA PHE A 39 -9.52 -3.83 9.02
C PHE A 39 -9.76 -5.34 8.94
N GLY A 40 -8.95 -6.15 9.63
CA GLY A 40 -9.05 -7.62 9.61
C GLY A 40 -8.79 -8.22 8.22
N CYS A 41 -7.96 -7.60 7.38
CA CYS A 41 -7.62 -8.10 6.05
C CYS A 41 -6.12 -8.36 5.91
N ARG A 42 -5.70 -9.01 4.81
CA ARG A 42 -4.26 -9.17 4.55
C ARG A 42 -3.68 -7.85 4.05
N ILE A 43 -2.40 -7.61 4.33
CA ILE A 43 -1.70 -6.43 3.83
C ILE A 43 -1.76 -6.29 2.30
N ALA A 44 -1.77 -7.43 1.58
CA ALA A 44 -1.89 -7.47 0.13
C ALA A 44 -3.28 -7.05 -0.39
N ASP A 45 -4.29 -7.03 0.47
CA ASP A 45 -5.67 -6.66 0.14
C ASP A 45 -5.92 -5.14 0.20
N VAL A 46 -5.00 -4.36 0.77
CA VAL A 46 -5.09 -2.90 0.84
C VAL A 46 -4.99 -2.27 -0.56
N SER A 47 -5.88 -1.32 -0.84
CA SER A 47 -5.88 -0.58 -2.10
C SER A 47 -5.24 0.80 -1.99
N TRP A 48 -4.82 1.35 -3.13
CA TRP A 48 -4.08 2.59 -3.22
C TRP A 48 -4.85 3.59 -4.07
N SER A 49 -4.99 4.84 -3.62
CA SER A 49 -5.58 5.89 -4.46
C SER A 49 -4.69 6.19 -5.67
N ASN A 50 -5.32 6.40 -6.83
CA ASN A 50 -4.62 6.90 -8.01
C ASN A 50 -4.45 8.44 -7.96
N PRO A 51 -3.28 9.01 -8.28
CA PRO A 51 -2.03 8.35 -8.63
C PRO A 51 -1.18 7.91 -7.43
N ILE A 52 -0.65 6.68 -7.49
CA ILE A 52 0.44 6.28 -6.59
C ILE A 52 1.73 6.96 -7.04
N SER A 53 2.41 7.65 -6.13
CA SER A 53 3.74 8.24 -6.37
C SER A 53 4.75 7.19 -6.88
N GLY A 54 5.70 7.61 -7.71
CA GLY A 54 6.72 6.70 -8.26
C GLY A 54 7.53 5.96 -7.18
N GLY A 55 7.90 6.69 -6.12
CA GLY A 55 8.58 6.12 -4.94
C GLY A 55 7.72 5.14 -4.17
N GLY A 56 6.46 5.49 -3.88
CA GLY A 56 5.51 4.63 -3.18
C GLY A 56 5.21 3.35 -3.95
N ARG A 57 4.99 3.45 -5.27
CA ARG A 57 4.70 2.30 -6.14
C ARG A 57 5.85 1.30 -6.17
N ARG A 58 7.08 1.77 -6.42
CA ARG A 58 8.24 0.87 -6.60
C ARG A 58 8.74 0.28 -5.29
N ARG A 59 8.70 1.04 -4.19
CA ARG A 59 9.38 0.67 -2.93
C ARG A 59 8.46 0.09 -1.87
N LEU A 60 7.19 0.50 -1.86
CA LEU A 60 6.25 0.11 -0.83
C LEU A 60 5.14 -0.79 -1.38
N ALA A 61 4.32 -0.28 -2.30
CA ALA A 61 3.16 -1.01 -2.82
C ALA A 61 3.54 -2.38 -3.42
N ARG A 62 4.60 -2.43 -4.24
CA ARG A 62 5.12 -3.69 -4.80
C ARG A 62 5.71 -4.63 -3.75
N ARG A 63 6.27 -4.09 -2.66
CA ARG A 63 6.91 -4.89 -1.63
C ARG A 63 5.87 -5.60 -0.75
N VAL A 64 4.77 -4.92 -0.45
CA VAL A 64 3.69 -5.46 0.39
C VAL A 64 2.70 -6.31 -0.41
N SER A 65 2.58 -6.06 -1.72
CA SER A 65 1.69 -6.81 -2.62
C SER A 65 2.44 -7.28 -3.87
N PRO A 66 3.32 -8.31 -3.76
CA PRO A 66 4.18 -8.74 -4.87
C PRO A 66 3.40 -9.34 -6.06
N GLU A 67 2.19 -9.85 -5.83
CA GLU A 67 1.36 -10.50 -6.85
C GLU A 67 0.51 -9.51 -7.67
N GLY A 68 0.34 -8.27 -7.19
CA GLY A 68 -0.52 -7.28 -7.82
C GLY A 68 -0.86 -6.14 -6.87
N VAL A 69 -1.06 -4.95 -7.41
CA VAL A 69 -1.46 -3.76 -6.62
C VAL A 69 -2.86 -3.35 -7.03
N TRP A 70 -3.73 -3.21 -6.04
CA TRP A 70 -5.09 -2.69 -6.19
C TRP A 70 -5.07 -1.17 -6.24
N VAL A 71 -5.75 -0.59 -7.22
CA VAL A 71 -5.84 0.87 -7.41
C VAL A 71 -7.29 1.26 -7.63
N SER A 72 -7.75 2.28 -6.90
CA SER A 72 -9.05 2.93 -7.12
C SER A 72 -8.88 4.43 -7.30
#